data_AF-A0A494WSL5-F1
#
_entry.id   AF-A0A494WSL5-F1
#
_cell.length_a   1.000
_cell.length_b   1.000
_cell.length_c   1.000
_cell.angle_alpha   90.00
_cell.angle_beta   90.00
_cell.angle_gamma   90.00
#
_symmetry.space_group_name_H-M   'P 1'
#
loop_
_entity.id
_entity.type
_entity.pdbx_description
1 polymer ?
#
loop_
_entity_poly.entity_id
_entity_poly.type
_entity_poly.pdbx_seq_one_letter_code
_entity_poly.pdbx_strand_id
1 'polypeptide(L)' 'MSKKALVDYRVNHLPDGRITGVEVTCCSRHIGEMRFVDEQSINCPQCGARHVLHIQHNHFHLRQYKDA' A
#
# COMPACT_ATOMS: atom_id res chain seq x y z
N MET A 1 -9.28 -23.42 5.67
CA MET A 1 -9.71 -22.13 5.09
C MET A 1 -8.50 -21.19 5.07
N SER A 2 -8.16 -20.60 3.93
CA SER A 2 -7.01 -19.70 3.82
C SER A 2 -7.25 -18.43 4.64
N LYS A 3 -6.37 -18.12 5.60
CA LYS A 3 -6.42 -16.88 6.39
C LYS A 3 -6.02 -15.74 5.45
N LYS A 4 -6.99 -15.01 4.91
CA LYS A 4 -6.71 -13.79 4.13
C LYS A 4 -6.33 -12.68 5.09
N ALA A 5 -5.24 -11.97 4.79
CA ALA A 5 -4.87 -10.78 5.53
C ALA A 5 -5.93 -9.69 5.32
N LEU A 6 -6.25 -8.95 6.39
CA LEU A 6 -7.20 -7.83 6.31
C LEU A 6 -6.64 -6.68 5.46
N VAL A 7 -5.32 -6.53 5.46
CA VAL A 7 -4.55 -5.59 4.66
C VAL A 7 -3.41 -6.37 4.02
N ASP A 8 -3.19 -6.14 2.73
CA ASP A 8 -2.08 -6.72 1.97
C ASP A 8 -1.50 -5.67 1.02
N TYR A 9 -0.19 -5.72 0.81
CA TYR A 9 0.53 -4.81 -0.05
C TYR A 9 1.36 -5.60 -1.06
N ARG A 10 1.14 -5.35 -2.35
CA ARG A 10 1.92 -5.96 -3.43
C ARG A 10 2.79 -4.91 -4.09
N VAL A 11 4.11 -5.14 -4.08
CA VAL A 11 5.09 -4.24 -4.68
C VAL A 11 5.31 -4.62 -6.14
N ASN A 12 4.94 -3.72 -7.04
CA ASN A 12 5.12 -3.89 -8.48
C ASN A 12 6.52 -3.42 -8.89
N HIS A 13 7.21 -4.21 -9.69
CA HIS A 13 8.55 -3.94 -10.18
C HIS A 13 8.64 -4.16 -11.69
N LEU A 14 9.48 -3.37 -12.35
CA LEU A 14 9.91 -3.61 -13.72
C LEU A 14 10.87 -4.81 -13.78
N PRO A 15 11.10 -5.39 -14.97
CA PRO A 15 12.06 -6.49 -15.14
C PRO A 15 13.49 -6.15 -14.71
N ASP A 16 13.84 -4.86 -14.67
CA ASP A 16 15.14 -4.37 -14.21
C ASP A 16 15.21 -4.13 -12.68
N GLY A 17 14.14 -4.47 -11.94
CA GLY A 17 14.07 -4.35 -10.49
C GLY A 17 13.61 -2.98 -9.98
N ARG A 18 13.37 -1.99 -10.85
CA ARG A 18 12.82 -0.70 -10.42
C ARG A 18 11.37 -0.84 -9.96
N ILE A 19 11.06 -0.32 -8.78
CA ILE A 19 9.70 -0.33 -8.23
C ILE A 19 8.85 0.73 -8.95
N THR A 20 7.64 0.35 -9.37
CA THR A 20 6.68 1.25 -10.05
C THR A 20 5.59 1.75 -9.12
N GLY A 21 5.13 0.89 -8.21
CA GLY A 21 4.03 1.17 -7.33
C GLY A 21 3.76 0.06 -6.34
N VAL A 22 2.84 0.33 -5.43
CA VAL A 22 2.37 -0.59 -4.41
C VAL A 22 0.86 -0.69 -4.50
N GLU A 23 0.35 -1.84 -4.90
CA GLU A 23 -1.06 -2.14 -4.82
C GLU A 23 -1.47 -2.39 -3.37
N VAL A 24 -2.64 -1.88 -3.01
CA VAL A 24 -3.19 -1.97 -1.67
C VAL A 24 -4.47 -2.78 -1.72
N THR A 25 -4.50 -3.85 -0.94
CA THR A 25 -5.73 -4.54 -0.56
C THR A 25 -6.06 -4.15 0.87
N CYS A 26 -7.27 -3.67 1.12
CA CYS A 26 -7.75 -3.33 2.45
C CYS A 26 -9.20 -3.80 2.60
N CYS A 27 -9.54 -4.34 3.77
CA CYS A 27 -10.82 -4.96 4.03
C CYS A 27 -11.17 -6.08 3.03
N SER A 28 -10.17 -6.90 2.69
CA SER A 28 -10.28 -7.99 1.70
C SER A 28 -10.66 -7.54 0.29
N ARG A 29 -10.47 -6.26 -0.06
CA ARG A 29 -10.74 -5.70 -1.39
C ARG A 29 -9.52 -4.95 -1.89
N HIS A 30 -9.19 -5.10 -3.17
CA HIS A 30 -8.20 -4.24 -3.83
C HIS A 30 -8.77 -2.81 -3.89
N ILE A 31 -8.07 -1.85 -3.30
CA ILE A 31 -8.51 -0.45 -3.23
C ILE A 31 -7.77 0.47 -4.20
N GLY A 32 -6.66 0.02 -4.80
CA GLY A 32 -5.91 0.77 -5.80
C GLY A 32 -4.40 0.64 -5.64
N GLU A 33 -3.66 1.45 -6.40
CA GLU A 33 -2.21 1.47 -6.43
C GLU A 33 -1.67 2.85 -5.99
N MET A 34 -0.70 2.84 -5.07
CA MET A 34 0.13 4.00 -4.76
C MET A 34 1.33 3.98 -5.70
N ARG A 35 1.55 5.04 -6.48
CA ARG A 35 2.78 5.18 -7.27
C ARG A 35 4.00 5.19 -6.34
N PHE A 36 5.13 4.68 -6.80
CA PHE A 36 6.37 4.70 -6.02
C PHE A 36 7.00 6.11 -5.99
N VAL A 37 6.32 7.02 -5.29
CA VAL A 37 6.68 8.41 -5.05
C VAL A 37 6.44 8.66 -3.56
N ASP A 38 7.32 9.44 -2.94
CA ASP A 38 7.22 9.70 -1.50
C ASP A 38 5.87 10.35 -1.15
N GLU A 39 5.38 10.02 0.04
CA GLU A 39 4.10 10.46 0.62
C GLU A 39 2.83 10.11 -0.18
N GLN A 40 2.94 9.27 -1.21
CA GLN A 40 1.75 8.74 -1.89
C GLN A 40 0.83 8.03 -0.92
N SER A 41 -0.46 8.27 -1.04
CA SER A 41 -1.44 7.71 -0.13
C SER A 41 -2.75 7.36 -0.80
N ILE A 42 -3.44 6.40 -0.22
CA ILE A 42 -4.77 5.97 -0.65
C ILE A 42 -5.63 5.69 0.58
N ASN A 43 -6.88 6.16 0.55
CA ASN A 43 -7.83 5.93 1.62
C ASN A 43 -8.67 4.70 1.30
N CYS A 44 -8.84 3.80 2.27
CA CYS A 44 -9.78 2.71 2.16
C CYS A 44 -11.22 3.26 2.24
N PRO A 45 -12.05 3.09 1.20
CA PRO A 45 -13.42 3.59 1.21
C PRO A 45 -14.33 2.84 2.19
N GLN A 46 -13.91 1.67 2.69
CA GLN A 46 -14.72 0.88 3.62
C GLN A 46 -14.45 1.24 5.09
N CYS A 47 -13.19 1.26 5.52
CA CYS A 47 -12.84 1.44 6.93
C CYS A 47 -12.27 2.83 7.24
N GLY A 48 -12.12 3.69 6.23
CA GLY A 48 -11.57 5.04 6.36
C GLY A 48 -10.05 5.08 6.57
N ALA A 49 -9.37 3.92 6.69
CA ALA A 49 -7.94 3.90 6.94
C ALA A 49 -7.15 4.52 5.78
N ARG A 50 -6.21 5.40 6.10
CA ARG A 50 -5.27 6.00 5.15
C ARG A 50 -4.00 5.18 5.08
N HIS A 51 -3.70 4.64 3.91
CA HIS A 51 -2.46 3.92 3.61
C HIS A 51 -1.46 4.89 3.00
N VAL A 52 -0.22 4.91 3.46
CA VAL A 52 0.81 5.87 3.03
C VAL A 52 2.11 5.13 2.73
N LEU A 53 2.67 5.40 1.55
CA LEU A 53 4.03 5.05 1.18
C LEU A 53 4.97 6.19 1.62
N HIS A 54 6.01 5.85 2.38
CA HIS A 54 7.04 6.81 2.78
C HIS A 54 8.42 6.28 2.40
N ILE A 55 9.16 7.00 1.56
CA ILE A 55 10.45 6.59 1.03
C ILE A 55 11.56 7.23 1.84
N GLN A 56 12.52 6.42 2.30
CA GLN A 56 13.68 6.85 3.07
C GLN A 56 14.96 6.27 2.48
N HIS A 57 15.70 7.10 1.74
CA HIS A 57 16.96 6.74 1.09
C HIS A 57 16.85 5.44 0.26
N ASN A 58 17.23 4.30 0.85
CA ASN A 58 17.30 2.99 0.22
C ASN A 58 16.16 2.03 0.60
N HIS A 59 15.21 2.46 1.42
CA HIS A 59 14.06 1.66 1.83
C HIS A 59 12.78 2.51 1.87
N PHE A 60 11.65 1.85 2.08
CA PHE A 60 10.37 2.53 2.20
C PHE A 60 9.49 1.84 3.24
N HIS A 61 8.54 2.59 3.76
CA HIS A 61 7.58 2.17 4.77
C HIS A 61 6.17 2.22 4.19
N LEU A 62 5.35 1.24 4.55
CA LEU A 62 3.92 1.24 4.29
C LEU A 62 3.20 1.40 5.62
N ARG A 63 2.61 2.58 5.82
CA ARG A 63 1.94 2.94 7.08
C ARG A 63 0.44 2.94 6.87
N GLN A 64 -0.28 2.51 7.89
CA GLN A 64 -1.73 2.60 7.95
C GLN A 64 -2.11 3.50 9.12
N TYR A 65 -2.87 4.55 8.85
CA TYR A 65 -3.46 5.43 9.86
C TYR A 65 -4.96 5.22 9.87
N LYS A 66 -5.54 5.16 11.06
CA LYS A 66 -6.99 5.12 11.27
C LYS A 66 -7.28 6.10 12.40
N ASP A 67 -8.18 7.05 12.14
CA ASP A 67 -8.64 7.95 13.20
C ASP A 67 -9.35 7.10 14.26
N ALA A 68 -8.91 7.26 15.51
CA ALA A 68 -9.37 6.49 16.67
C ALA A 68 -10.75 6.98 17.16
#